data_AF-A0A942L3T4-F1
#
_entry.id   AF-A0A942L3T4-F1
#
_cell.length_a   1.000
_cell.length_b   1.000
_cell.length_c   1.000
_cell.angle_alpha   90.00
_cell.angle_beta   90.00
_cell.angle_gamma   90.00
#
_symmetry.space_group_name_H-M   'P 1'
#
loop_
_entity.id
_entity.type
_entity.pdbx_description
1 polymer ?
#
loop_
_entity_poly.entity_id
_entity_poly.type
_entity_poly.pdbx_seq_one_letter_code
_entity_poly.pdbx_strand_id
1 'polypeptide(L)'
;MLASFGLLVHGGGHVWYFLLVTLGVAFSAALLAVREFGRVKAAALIIENQIMHIQPAVIKRSESSEAHLASGSIEVFVSGFGILLDSTVIVFNQGAVRLLAVEMGQESILMKYGTDNEQHSITLLCKSLDEVEFEAVSRKFRYETGITPSRGGIRLE
;
A
#
# COMPACT_ATOMS: atom_id res chain seq x y z
N MET A 1 13.35 -60.82 -35.10
CA MET A 1 14.59 -60.08 -34.83
C MET A 1 14.30 -58.60 -35.05
N LEU A 2 14.71 -57.78 -34.09
CA LEU A 2 14.23 -56.42 -33.79
C LEU A 2 14.52 -55.41 -34.90
N ALA A 3 13.47 -54.80 -35.44
CA ALA A 3 13.56 -53.56 -36.20
C ALA A 3 12.57 -52.56 -35.59
N SER A 4 13.01 -51.31 -35.45
CA SER A 4 12.24 -50.13 -35.00
C SER A 4 12.35 -49.76 -33.51
N PHE A 5 13.55 -49.37 -33.08
CA PHE A 5 13.75 -48.49 -31.90
C PHE A 5 14.72 -47.34 -32.23
N GLY A 6 14.66 -46.83 -33.46
CA GLY A 6 15.64 -45.86 -33.99
C GLY A 6 15.12 -44.45 -34.29
N LEU A 7 13.90 -44.09 -33.86
CA LEU A 7 13.24 -42.86 -34.33
C LEU A 7 12.51 -42.07 -33.23
N LEU A 8 13.06 -42.06 -32.01
CA LEU A 8 12.52 -41.24 -30.91
C LEU A 8 13.58 -40.33 -30.23
N VAL A 9 14.73 -40.09 -30.86
CA VAL A 9 15.82 -39.28 -30.29
C VAL A 9 16.35 -38.24 -31.29
N HIS A 10 15.44 -37.54 -31.98
CA HIS A 10 15.82 -36.36 -32.79
C HIS A 10 14.96 -35.11 -32.51
N GLY A 11 13.90 -35.21 -31.69
CA GLY A 11 13.09 -34.06 -31.24
C GLY A 11 13.31 -33.64 -29.78
N GLY A 12 14.08 -34.40 -29.00
CA GLY A 12 14.16 -34.25 -27.54
C GLY A 12 14.83 -32.97 -27.04
N GLY A 13 15.80 -32.43 -27.79
CA GLY A 13 16.52 -31.21 -27.40
C GLY A 13 15.64 -29.96 -27.43
N HIS A 14 14.79 -29.82 -28.46
CA HIS A 14 13.86 -28.70 -28.57
C HIS A 14 12.76 -28.80 -27.52
N VAL A 15 12.21 -29.99 -27.27
CA VAL A 15 11.18 -30.20 -26.24
C VAL A 15 11.70 -29.87 -24.84
N TRP A 16 12.95 -30.27 -24.52
CA TRP A 16 13.58 -29.93 -23.25
C TRP A 16 13.82 -28.42 -23.10
N TYR A 17 14.23 -27.75 -24.19
CA TYR A 17 14.39 -26.30 -24.21
C TYR A 17 13.07 -25.56 -23.97
N PHE A 18 11.99 -25.96 -24.65
CA PHE A 18 10.66 -25.42 -24.40
C PHE A 18 10.19 -25.67 -22.97
N LEU A 19 10.44 -26.85 -22.40
CA LEU A 19 10.14 -27.16 -21.00
C LEU A 19 10.89 -26.23 -20.02
N LEU A 20 12.19 -26.01 -20.24
CA LEU A 20 12.97 -25.12 -19.37
C LEU A 20 12.51 -23.66 -19.47
N VAL A 21 12.21 -23.18 -20.69
CA VAL A 21 11.71 -21.81 -20.90
C VAL A 21 10.33 -21.63 -20.24
N THR A 22 9.41 -22.57 -20.45
CA THR A 22 8.07 -22.51 -19.83
C THR A 22 8.14 -22.59 -18.31
N LEU A 23 9.02 -23.42 -17.75
CA LEU A 23 9.25 -23.50 -16.31
C LEU A 23 9.82 -22.18 -15.76
N GLY A 24 10.76 -21.56 -16.48
CA GLY A 24 11.30 -20.26 -16.12
C GLY A 24 10.24 -19.15 -16.12
N VAL A 25 9.43 -19.09 -17.18
CA VAL A 25 8.32 -18.12 -17.27
C VAL A 25 7.29 -18.34 -16.16
N ALA A 26 6.91 -19.60 -15.91
CA ALA A 26 5.98 -19.94 -14.83
C ALA A 26 6.53 -19.53 -13.46
N PHE A 27 7.82 -19.77 -13.22
CA PHE A 27 8.48 -19.37 -11.98
C PHE A 27 8.51 -17.84 -11.81
N SER A 28 8.85 -17.09 -12.86
CA SER A 28 8.82 -15.62 -12.82
C SER A 28 7.41 -15.07 -12.60
N ALA A 29 6.40 -15.65 -13.27
CA ALA A 29 5.01 -15.26 -13.09
C ALA A 29 4.53 -15.55 -11.66
N ALA A 30 4.89 -16.71 -11.09
CA ALA A 30 4.58 -17.05 -9.71
C ALA A 30 5.22 -16.07 -8.72
N LEU A 31 6.47 -15.66 -8.95
CA LEU A 31 7.15 -14.68 -8.10
C LEU A 31 6.45 -13.31 -8.13
N LEU A 32 6.04 -12.85 -9.31
CA LEU A 32 5.27 -11.60 -9.45
C LEU A 32 3.91 -11.70 -8.76
N ALA A 33 3.21 -12.83 -8.92
CA ALA A 33 1.92 -13.06 -8.29
C ALA A 33 2.01 -13.05 -6.76
N VAL A 34 3.05 -13.67 -6.18
CA VAL A 34 3.28 -13.65 -4.72
C VAL A 34 3.52 -12.24 -4.21
N ARG A 35 4.32 -11.44 -4.94
CA ARG A 35 4.58 -10.02 -4.59
C ARG A 35 3.29 -9.21 -4.63
N GLU A 36 2.51 -9.36 -5.69
CA GLU A 36 1.26 -8.63 -5.87
C GLU A 36 0.21 -9.03 -4.83
N PHE A 37 0.12 -10.32 -4.52
CA PHE A 37 -0.77 -10.83 -3.49
C PHE A 37 -0.45 -10.23 -2.11
N GLY A 38 0.85 -10.09 -1.78
CA GLY A 38 1.29 -9.40 -0.56
C GLY A 38 0.80 -7.95 -0.52
N ARG A 39 0.92 -7.23 -1.64
CA ARG A 39 0.45 -5.83 -1.77
C ARG A 39 -1.06 -5.71 -1.59
N VAL A 40 -1.83 -6.56 -2.28
CA VAL A 40 -3.30 -6.57 -2.19
C VAL A 40 -3.75 -6.94 -0.77
N LYS A 41 -3.09 -7.91 -0.14
CA LYS A 41 -3.39 -8.30 1.24
C LYS A 41 -3.12 -7.16 2.23
N ALA A 42 -2.01 -6.43 2.07
CA ALA A 42 -1.71 -5.28 2.89
C ALA A 42 -2.74 -4.15 2.69
N ALA A 43 -3.12 -3.86 1.44
CA ALA A 43 -4.17 -2.88 1.13
C ALA A 43 -5.51 -3.28 1.75
N ALA A 44 -5.92 -4.54 1.64
CA ALA A 44 -7.13 -5.05 2.26
C ALA A 44 -7.11 -4.88 3.79
N LEU A 45 -5.98 -5.22 4.44
CA LEU A 45 -5.83 -5.09 5.89
C LEU A 45 -5.93 -3.63 6.35
N ILE A 46 -5.41 -2.70 5.56
CA ILE A 46 -5.49 -1.25 5.81
C ILE A 46 -6.93 -0.74 5.67
N ILE A 47 -7.64 -1.17 4.62
CA ILE A 47 -9.03 -0.77 4.39
C ILE A 47 -9.95 -1.34 5.49
N GLU A 48 -9.79 -2.61 5.85
CA GLU A 48 -10.60 -3.27 6.86
C GLU A 48 -10.38 -2.70 8.27
N ASN A 49 -9.16 -2.29 8.59
CA ASN A 49 -8.79 -1.70 9.89
C ASN A 49 -8.50 -0.20 9.77
N GLN A 50 -9.26 0.52 8.93
CA GLN A 50 -9.05 1.94 8.74
C GLN A 50 -9.26 2.70 10.04
N ILE A 51 -8.25 3.45 10.47
CA ILE A 51 -8.33 4.41 11.57
C ILE A 51 -8.98 5.70 11.06
N MET A 52 -8.50 6.17 9.91
CA MET A 52 -8.94 7.41 9.27
C MET A 52 -9.01 7.23 7.75
N HIS A 53 -10.00 7.89 7.14
CA HIS A 53 -10.11 8.06 5.70
C HIS A 53 -10.02 9.55 5.38
N ILE A 54 -9.05 9.94 4.56
CA ILE A 54 -8.79 11.33 4.16
C ILE A 54 -8.98 11.42 2.65
N GLN A 55 -9.71 12.44 2.21
CA GLN A 55 -9.76 12.86 0.81
C GLN A 55 -8.97 14.18 0.68
N PRO A 56 -7.65 14.15 0.45
CA PRO A 56 -6.78 15.33 0.38
C PRO A 56 -7.21 16.38 -0.66
N ALA A 57 -7.97 16.03 -1.69
CA ALA A 57 -8.60 17.00 -2.57
C ALA A 57 -9.83 16.42 -3.29
N VAL A 58 -10.97 17.11 -3.19
CA VAL A 58 -12.11 16.91 -4.11
C VAL A 58 -12.03 18.03 -5.13
N ILE A 59 -11.52 17.75 -6.33
CA ILE A 59 -11.65 18.69 -7.45
C ILE A 59 -13.12 18.68 -7.88
N LYS A 60 -13.92 19.62 -7.37
CA LYS A 60 -15.26 19.89 -7.89
C LYS A 60 -15.13 20.62 -9.22
N ARG A 61 -15.16 19.89 -10.33
CA ARG A 61 -15.31 20.49 -11.67
C ARG A 61 -16.76 20.95 -11.82
N SER A 62 -16.98 22.26 -11.77
CA SER A 62 -18.28 22.88 -12.03
C SER A 62 -18.73 22.53 -13.46
N GLU A 63 -20.01 22.22 -13.59
CA GLU A 63 -20.66 21.51 -14.68
C GLU A 63 -20.40 22.05 -16.10
N SER A 64 -20.09 21.16 -17.05
CA SER A 64 -20.86 21.03 -18.30
C SER A 64 -20.35 19.86 -19.15
N SER A 65 -21.32 19.06 -19.62
CA SER A 65 -21.24 18.07 -20.69
C SER A 65 -20.53 16.73 -20.40
N GLU A 66 -21.38 15.69 -20.39
CA GLU A 66 -21.13 14.26 -20.66
C GLU A 66 -19.67 13.86 -20.93
N ALA A 67 -18.98 13.41 -19.89
CA ALA A 67 -17.86 12.48 -20.00
C ALA A 67 -17.70 11.74 -18.67
N HIS A 68 -17.98 10.43 -18.67
CA HIS A 68 -17.59 9.50 -17.62
C HIS A 68 -16.07 9.44 -17.51
N LEU A 69 -15.44 10.35 -16.77
CA LEU A 69 -14.04 10.25 -16.38
C LEU A 69 -13.87 10.75 -14.95
N ALA A 70 -13.44 9.83 -14.09
CA ALA A 70 -13.07 9.99 -12.69
C ALA A 70 -12.62 11.41 -12.33
N SER A 71 -13.43 12.09 -11.51
CA SER A 71 -12.95 13.24 -10.73
C SER A 71 -11.91 12.70 -9.77
N GLY A 72 -10.62 12.87 -10.10
CA GLY A 72 -9.49 12.29 -9.39
C GLY A 72 -9.27 12.86 -8.00
N SER A 73 -10.12 12.47 -7.04
CA SER A 73 -9.80 12.56 -5.62
C SER A 73 -8.86 11.43 -5.27
N ILE A 74 -7.63 11.76 -4.91
CA ILE A 74 -6.69 10.80 -4.32
C ILE A 74 -7.28 10.38 -2.98
N GLU A 75 -7.67 9.11 -2.83
CA GLU A 75 -8.16 8.57 -1.56
C GLU A 75 -6.98 8.10 -0.70
N VAL A 76 -7.01 8.44 0.58
CA VAL A 76 -5.99 8.04 1.56
C VAL A 76 -6.66 7.31 2.70
N PHE A 77 -6.27 6.05 2.90
CA PHE A 77 -6.69 5.25 4.02
C PHE A 77 -5.51 5.09 4.97
N VAL A 78 -5.70 5.46 6.23
CA VAL A 78 -4.69 5.32 7.28
C VAL A 78 -5.17 4.28 8.27
N SER A 79 -4.34 3.28 8.53
CA SER A 79 -4.58 2.21 9.49
C SER A 79 -3.40 2.08 10.45
N GLY A 80 -3.57 1.32 11.52
CA GLY A 80 -2.48 0.93 12.41
C GLY A 80 -1.41 0.08 11.71
N PHE A 81 -1.72 -0.47 10.54
CA PHE A 81 -0.83 -1.35 9.77
C PHE A 81 -0.21 -0.70 8.52
N GLY A 82 -0.52 0.57 8.24
CA GLY A 82 -0.01 1.25 7.06
C GLY A 82 -0.90 2.37 6.53
N ILE A 83 -0.47 2.94 5.41
CA ILE A 83 -1.21 3.92 4.62
C ILE A 83 -1.41 3.35 3.22
N LEU A 84 -2.63 3.43 2.71
CA LEU A 84 -2.96 3.21 1.31
C LEU A 84 -3.25 4.57 0.68
N LEU A 85 -2.41 4.98 -0.26
CA LEU A 85 -2.50 6.21 -1.02
C LEU A 85 -2.74 5.85 -2.49
N ASP A 86 -4.00 5.93 -2.94
CA ASP A 86 -4.41 5.43 -4.26
C ASP A 86 -3.95 3.96 -4.47
N SER A 87 -2.93 3.74 -5.31
CA SER A 87 -2.34 2.43 -5.62
C SER A 87 -1.05 2.12 -4.85
N THR A 88 -0.58 3.06 -4.02
CA THR A 88 0.65 2.96 -3.26
C THR A 88 0.36 2.52 -1.83
N VAL A 89 0.98 1.43 -1.41
CA VAL A 89 0.88 0.91 -0.04
C VAL A 89 2.18 1.19 0.72
N ILE A 90 2.08 1.94 1.81
CA ILE A 90 3.17 2.17 2.76
C ILE A 90 2.87 1.35 4.00
N VAL A 91 3.67 0.32 4.24
CA VAL A 91 3.45 -0.62 5.34
C VAL A 91 4.31 -0.23 6.55
N PHE A 92 3.71 -0.19 7.72
CA PHE A 92 4.38 -0.09 9.01
C PHE A 92 3.62 -0.93 10.04
N ASN A 93 4.25 -1.28 11.16
CA ASN A 93 3.76 -2.27 12.12
C ASN A 93 3.54 -3.67 11.53
N GLN A 94 4.20 -3.97 10.39
CA GLN A 94 4.33 -5.33 9.86
C GLN A 94 5.82 -5.63 9.70
N GLY A 95 6.28 -6.74 10.32
CA GLY A 95 7.69 -7.10 10.33
C GLY A 95 8.53 -6.17 11.22
N ALA A 96 9.63 -5.63 10.67
CA ALA A 96 10.60 -4.82 11.41
C ALA A 96 10.31 -3.30 11.40
N VAL A 97 9.50 -2.83 10.44
CA VAL A 97 9.14 -1.40 10.33
C VAL A 97 8.00 -1.11 11.28
N ARG A 98 8.16 -0.09 12.13
CA ARG A 98 7.17 0.34 13.13
C ARG A 98 6.75 1.77 12.91
N LEU A 99 5.52 2.08 13.26
CA LEU A 99 5.09 3.46 13.47
C LEU A 99 5.75 3.95 14.77
N LEU A 100 6.41 5.11 14.73
CA LEU A 100 7.20 5.65 15.83
C LEU A 100 6.52 6.84 16.49
N ALA A 101 5.94 7.74 15.68
CA ALA A 101 5.23 8.90 16.18
C ALA A 101 4.16 9.36 15.18
N VAL A 102 3.12 10.00 15.71
CA VAL A 102 2.07 10.69 14.94
C VAL A 102 1.92 12.09 15.52
N GLU A 103 2.07 13.08 14.67
CA GLU A 103 1.87 14.50 14.97
C GLU A 103 0.67 14.97 14.13
N MET A 104 -0.39 15.43 14.79
CA MET A 104 -1.58 15.94 14.11
C MET A 104 -1.62 17.46 14.25
N GLY A 105 -1.51 18.14 13.12
CA GLY A 105 -1.73 19.57 12.98
C GLY A 105 -3.15 19.88 12.52
N GLN A 106 -3.44 21.17 12.35
CA GLN A 106 -4.78 21.62 12.00
C GLN A 106 -5.22 21.06 10.64
N GLU A 107 -4.36 21.12 9.63
CA GLU A 107 -4.65 20.68 8.24
C GLU A 107 -3.68 19.60 7.74
N SER A 108 -2.95 18.96 8.64
CA SER A 108 -1.99 17.92 8.24
C SER A 108 -1.75 16.89 9.33
N ILE A 109 -1.32 15.70 8.95
CA ILE A 109 -0.86 14.65 9.84
C ILE A 109 0.52 14.20 9.41
N LEU A 110 1.51 14.37 10.30
CA LEU A 110 2.87 13.89 10.12
C LEU A 110 3.03 12.56 10.85
N MET A 111 3.47 11.53 10.13
CA MET A 111 3.72 10.20 10.67
C MET A 111 5.18 9.85 10.48
N LYS A 112 5.85 9.43 11.56
CA LYS A 112 7.23 8.93 11.54
C LYS A 112 7.19 7.42 11.67
N TYR A 113 7.84 6.71 10.76
CA TYR A 113 7.88 5.25 10.74
C TYR A 113 9.25 4.76 10.31
N GLY A 114 9.63 3.56 10.71
CA GLY A 114 10.96 3.05 10.39
C GLY A 114 11.40 1.88 11.25
N THR A 115 12.68 1.56 11.12
CA THR A 115 13.39 0.65 12.01
C THR A 115 14.22 1.46 13.01
N ASP A 116 14.89 0.80 13.95
CA ASP A 116 15.76 1.48 14.91
C ASP A 116 16.92 2.24 14.22
N ASN A 117 17.32 1.83 13.02
CA ASN A 117 18.44 2.41 12.27
C ASN A 117 18.00 3.40 11.18
N GLU A 118 16.79 3.26 10.65
CA GLU A 118 16.31 4.05 9.52
C GLU A 118 14.89 4.56 9.79
N GLN A 119 14.73 5.89 9.81
CA GLN A 119 13.45 6.55 10.04
C GLN A 119 13.03 7.35 8.82
N HIS A 120 11.76 7.22 8.46
CA HIS A 120 11.10 7.97 7.41
C HIS A 120 9.94 8.76 8.00
N SER A 121 9.54 9.81 7.29
CA SER A 121 8.37 10.57 7.65
C SER A 121 7.49 10.81 6.44
N ILE A 122 6.18 10.82 6.67
CA ILE A 122 5.18 11.15 5.66
C ILE A 122 4.23 12.19 6.23
N THR A 123 3.95 13.23 5.45
CA THR A 123 2.96 14.25 5.78
C THR A 123 1.75 14.07 4.88
N LEU A 124 0.60 13.86 5.51
CA LEU A 124 -0.69 13.78 4.83
C LEU A 124 -1.43 15.10 5.02
N LEU A 125 -1.84 15.75 3.93
CA LEU A 125 -2.69 16.93 3.99
C LEU A 125 -4.14 16.47 4.19
N CYS A 126 -4.84 17.08 5.13
CA CYS A 126 -6.22 16.76 5.44
C CYS A 126 -7.04 18.04 5.64
N LYS A 127 -8.37 17.90 5.61
CA LYS A 127 -9.24 18.98 6.06
C LYS A 127 -8.90 19.34 7.51
N SER A 128 -9.07 20.61 7.87
CA SER A 128 -9.13 21.10 9.24
C SER A 128 -9.88 20.12 10.15
N LEU A 129 -9.16 19.45 11.06
CA LEU A 129 -9.76 18.61 12.10
C LEU A 129 -10.28 19.51 13.23
N ASP A 130 -11.55 19.37 13.58
CA ASP A 130 -12.06 20.01 14.80
C ASP A 130 -11.59 19.27 16.08
N GLU A 131 -11.84 19.87 17.24
CA GLU A 131 -11.41 19.29 18.52
C GLU A 131 -12.02 17.91 18.81
N VAL A 132 -13.27 17.70 18.38
CA VAL A 132 -14.01 16.47 18.62
C VAL A 132 -13.48 15.35 17.71
N GLU A 133 -13.23 15.67 16.45
CA GLU A 133 -12.61 14.80 15.45
C GLU A 133 -11.19 14.43 15.86
N PHE A 134 -10.39 15.41 16.31
CA PHE A 134 -9.04 15.17 16.82
C PHE A 134 -9.04 14.17 17.98
N GLU A 135 -9.91 14.35 18.97
CA GLU A 135 -10.02 13.45 20.12
C GLU A 135 -10.50 12.05 19.73
N ALA A 136 -11.47 11.96 18.81
CA ALA A 136 -11.96 10.68 18.31
C ALA A 136 -10.86 9.90 17.59
N VAL A 137 -10.13 10.58 16.71
CA VAL A 137 -9.00 10.02 15.96
C VAL A 137 -7.86 9.64 16.90
N SER A 138 -7.49 10.52 17.84
CA SER A 138 -6.41 10.28 18.81
C SER A 138 -6.69 9.03 19.65
N ARG A 139 -7.93 8.87 20.11
CA ARG A 139 -8.36 7.69 20.87
C ARG A 139 -8.23 6.42 20.05
N LYS A 140 -8.62 6.47 18.78
CA LYS A 140 -8.55 5.31 17.88
C LYS A 140 -7.11 4.94 17.56
N PHE A 141 -6.23 5.91 17.29
CA PHE A 141 -4.79 5.67 17.15
C PHE A 141 -4.21 5.02 18.40
N ARG A 142 -4.53 5.54 19.58
CA ARG A 142 -4.03 4.97 20.84
C ARG A 142 -4.50 3.53 21.05
N TYR A 143 -5.76 3.23 20.72
CA TYR A 143 -6.33 1.89 20.85
C TYR A 143 -5.68 0.89 19.89
N GLU A 144 -5.53 1.27 18.62
CA GLU A 144 -5.05 0.36 17.56
C GLU A 144 -3.53 0.22 17.52
N THR A 145 -2.78 1.27 17.88
CA THR A 145 -1.32 1.33 17.70
C THR A 145 -0.54 1.51 18.99
N GLY A 146 -1.21 1.86 20.09
CA GLY A 146 -0.56 2.28 21.34
C GLY A 146 0.06 3.67 21.31
N ILE A 147 0.13 4.33 20.15
CA ILE A 147 0.70 5.66 20.00
C ILE A 147 -0.37 6.71 20.27
N THR A 148 -0.06 7.66 21.15
CA THR A 148 -0.90 8.83 21.37
C THR A 148 -0.42 9.95 20.45
N PRO A 149 -1.24 10.40 19.48
CA PRO A 149 -0.86 11.50 18.63
C PRO A 149 -0.60 12.76 19.45
N SER A 150 0.48 13.47 19.16
CA SER A 150 0.75 14.79 19.73
C SER A 150 0.17 15.88 18.84
N ARG A 151 -0.17 17.03 19.42
CA ARG A 151 -0.47 18.23 18.63
C ARG A 151 0.82 18.74 18.02
N GLY A 152 0.91 18.69 16.69
CA GLY A 152 2.01 19.24 15.92
C GLY A 152 1.56 20.50 15.20
N GLY A 153 2.10 21.66 15.54
CA GLY A 153 2.00 22.82 14.66
C GLY A 153 3.00 22.64 13.53
N ILE A 154 2.55 22.59 12.28
CA ILE A 154 3.46 22.55 11.14
C ILE A 154 4.34 23.81 11.20
N ARG A 155 5.62 23.64 11.54
CA ARG A 155 6.63 24.66 11.22
C ARG A 155 7.13 24.29 9.84
N LEU A 156 6.53 24.90 8.82
CA LEU A 156 7.10 24.90 7.47
C LEU A 156 8.40 25.70 7.57
N GLU A 157 9.54 25.00 7.60
CA GLU A 157 10.85 25.59 7.32
C GLU A 157 11.24 25.31 5.87
#